data_AF-A0A183TJI7-F1
#
_entry.id   AF-A0A183TJI7-F1
#
_cell.length_a   1.000
_cell.length_b   1.000
_cell.length_c   1.000
_cell.angle_alpha   90.00
_cell.angle_beta   90.00
_cell.angle_gamma   90.00
#
_symmetry.space_group_name_H-M   'P 1'
#
loop_
_entity.id
_entity.type
_entity.pdbx_description
1 polymer ?
#
loop_
_entity_poly.entity_id
_entity_poly.type
_entity_poly.pdbx_seq_one_letter_code
_entity_poly.pdbx_strand_id
1 'polypeptide(L)'
;MADLTTLFQEMWRQGQVPQDFKDATIVRFYKREWNRQLCDNHRGISLLNIAGKIFDRILLNRLNGHIYTTFVDLKKAFDLVNWA
;
A
#
# COMPACT_ATOMS: atom_id res chain seq x y z
N MET A 1 -21.28 -6.12 4.57
CA MET A 1 -20.07 -6.96 4.75
C MET A 1 -19.94 -8.01 3.65
N ALA A 2 -21.02 -8.68 3.23
CA ALA A 2 -20.98 -9.64 2.11
C ALA A 2 -20.50 -9.01 0.79
N ASP A 3 -20.99 -7.82 0.44
CA ASP A 3 -20.72 -7.19 -0.87
C ASP A 3 -19.24 -6.85 -1.09
N LEU A 4 -18.56 -6.35 -0.04
CA LEU A 4 -17.13 -6.01 -0.12
C LEU A 4 -16.27 -7.27 -0.27
N THR A 5 -16.62 -8.33 0.45
CA THR A 5 -15.94 -9.62 0.35
C THR A 5 -16.11 -10.22 -1.05
N THR A 6 -17.33 -10.18 -1.61
CA THR A 6 -17.59 -10.63 -2.98
C THR A 6 -16.79 -9.83 -3.99
N LEU A 7 -16.74 -8.49 -3.86
CA LEU A 7 -15.92 -7.64 -4.72
C LEU A 7 -14.43 -8.03 -4.66
N PHE A 8 -13.89 -8.24 -3.45
CA PHE A 8 -12.49 -8.60 -3.26
C PHE A 8 -12.15 -9.98 -3.83
N GLN A 9 -13.06 -10.94 -3.68
CA GLN A 9 -12.91 -12.27 -4.28
C GLN A 9 -12.91 -12.20 -5.80
N GLU A 10 -13.79 -11.38 -6.38
CA GLU A 10 -13.86 -11.23 -7.82
C GLU A 10 -12.61 -10.56 -8.41
N MET A 11 -12.11 -9.49 -7.77
CA MET A 11 -10.84 -8.87 -8.14
C MET A 11 -9.68 -9.87 -8.07
N TRP A 12 -9.64 -10.70 -7.01
CA TRP A 12 -8.62 -11.74 -6.86
C TRP A 12 -8.72 -12.80 -7.96
N ARG A 13 -9.93 -13.25 -8.29
CA ARG A 13 -10.20 -14.26 -9.32
C ARG A 13 -9.82 -13.75 -10.71
N GLN A 14 -10.12 -12.49 -11.02
CA GLN A 14 -9.82 -11.89 -12.32
C GLN A 14 -8.39 -11.34 -12.42
N GLY A 15 -7.70 -11.12 -11.29
CA GLY A 15 -6.41 -10.44 -11.27
C GLY A 15 -6.49 -8.96 -11.68
N GLN A 16 -7.68 -8.36 -11.60
CA GLN A 16 -7.93 -6.98 -12.00
C GLN A 16 -8.50 -6.19 -10.82
N VAL A 17 -8.07 -4.93 -10.71
CA VAL A 17 -8.52 -4.00 -9.67
C VAL A 17 -9.12 -2.76 -10.37
N PRO A 18 -10.27 -2.23 -9.91
CA PRO A 18 -10.88 -1.01 -10.43
C PRO A 18 -9.89 0.16 -10.48
N GLN A 19 -10.07 1.05 -11.45
CA GLN A 19 -9.21 2.22 -11.60
C GLN A 19 -9.28 3.15 -10.38
N ASP A 20 -10.47 3.31 -9.78
CA ASP A 20 -10.70 4.10 -8.57
C ASP A 20 -9.85 3.65 -7.36
N PHE A 21 -9.34 2.42 -7.36
CA PHE A 21 -8.45 1.92 -6.30
C PHE A 21 -6.98 2.25 -6.58
N LYS A 22 -6.63 2.52 -7.84
CA LYS A 22 -5.29 2.92 -8.29
C LYS A 22 -5.12 4.43 -8.24
N ASP A 23 -6.20 5.17 -8.45
CA ASP A 23 -6.18 6.62 -8.51
C ASP A 23 -6.18 7.25 -7.11
N ALA A 24 -5.51 8.40 -7.01
CA ALA A 24 -5.48 9.22 -5.81
C ALA A 24 -5.95 10.64 -6.10
N THR A 25 -6.83 11.17 -5.25
CA THR A 25 -7.17 12.58 -5.28
C THR A 25 -6.14 13.36 -4.46
N ILE A 26 -5.37 14.23 -5.10
CA ILE A 26 -4.38 15.07 -4.41
C ILE A 26 -5.09 16.32 -3.87
N VAL A 27 -5.19 16.41 -2.55
CA VAL A 27 -5.70 17.59 -1.85
C VAL A 27 -4.52 18.42 -1.35
N ARG A 28 -4.52 19.72 -1.67
CA ARG A 28 -3.50 20.65 -1.18
C ARG A 28 -3.80 21.02 0.27
N PHE A 29 -2.88 20.70 1.17
CA PHE A 29 -2.93 21.09 2.57
C PHE A 29 -1.88 22.18 2.86
N TYR A 30 -2.29 23.23 3.57
CA TYR A 30 -1.40 24.32 3.96
C TYR A 30 -0.87 24.08 5.37
N LYS A 31 0.44 24.22 5.57
CA LYS A 31 1.01 24.20 6.93
C LYS A 31 0.40 25.36 7.73
N ARG A 32 -0.12 25.05 8.92
CA ARG A 32 -1.04 25.91 9.71
C ARG A 32 -0.47 27.27 10.11
N GLU A 33 0.86 27.42 10.08
CA GLU A 33 1.60 28.51 10.71
C GLU A 33 2.55 29.25 9.76
N TRP A 34 2.44 28.97 8.45
CA TRP A 34 3.37 29.51 7.44
C TRP A 34 2.65 30.33 6.38
N ASN A 35 3.36 31.32 5.82
CA ASN A 35 2.81 32.22 4.80
C ASN A 35 2.31 31.42 3.57
N ARG A 36 1.02 31.56 3.24
CA ARG A 36 0.35 30.85 2.14
C ARG A 36 0.86 31.25 0.75
N GLN A 37 1.62 32.35 0.65
CA GLN A 37 2.21 32.83 -0.61
C GLN A 37 3.55 32.15 -0.96
N LEU A 38 4.21 31.51 0.00
CA LEU A 38 5.45 30.79 -0.27
C LEU A 38 5.14 29.41 -0.85
N CYS A 39 5.75 29.11 -2.00
CA CYS A 39 5.56 27.85 -2.69
C CYS A 39 5.90 26.64 -1.80
N ASP A 40 6.88 26.68 -0.91
CA ASP A 40 7.23 25.50 -0.10
C ASP A 40 6.23 25.14 1.03
N ASN A 41 5.17 25.94 1.20
CA ASN A 41 4.19 25.76 2.27
C ASN A 41 2.94 24.94 1.88
N HIS A 42 2.85 24.48 0.63
CA HIS A 42 1.84 23.50 0.23
C HIS A 42 2.37 22.07 0.38
N ARG A 43 1.59 21.20 1.02
CA ARG A 43 1.82 19.76 1.02
C ARG A 43 0.64 19.08 0.35
N GLY A 44 0.88 18.36 -0.74
CA GLY A 44 -0.13 17.46 -1.31
C GLY A 44 -0.37 16.28 -0.38
N ILE A 45 -1.64 15.97 -0.10
CA ILE A 45 -2.06 14.74 0.57
C ILE A 45 -2.86 13.94 -0.45
N SER A 46 -2.44 12.69 -0.67
CA SER A 46 -3.16 11.75 -1.53
C SER A 46 -4.30 11.08 -0.75
N LEU A 47 -5.53 11.35 -1.16
CA LEU A 47 -6.71 10.64 -0.70
C LEU A 47 -6.96 9.44 -1.63
N LEU A 48 -6.86 8.25 -1.05
CA LEU A 48 -7.14 6.98 -1.74
C LEU A 48 -8.49 6.43 -1.30
N ASN A 49 -9.07 5.60 -2.16
CA ASN A 49 -10.29 4.85 -1.88
C ASN A 49 -10.16 4.01 -0.59
N ILE A 50 -11.16 4.07 0.28
CA ILE A 50 -11.18 3.36 1.57
C ILE A 50 -11.21 1.84 1.35
N ALA A 51 -12.02 1.35 0.41
CA ALA A 51 -12.08 -0.08 0.08
C ALA A 51 -10.74 -0.56 -0.50
N GLY A 52 -10.08 0.25 -1.33
CA GLY A 52 -8.73 -0.02 -1.83
C GLY A 52 -7.71 -0.18 -0.70
N LYS A 53 -7.69 0.75 0.27
CA LYS A 53 -6.81 0.65 1.46
C LYS A 53 -7.05 -0.61 2.28
N ILE A 54 -8.31 -1.04 2.42
CA ILE A 54 -8.64 -2.28 3.13
C ILE A 54 -8.10 -3.47 2.34
N PHE A 55 -8.31 -3.50 1.03
CA PHE A 55 -7.80 -4.56 0.15
C PHE A 55 -6.26 -4.66 0.21
N ASP A 56 -5.55 -3.53 0.12
CA ASP A 56 -4.10 -3.46 0.24
C ASP A 56 -3.62 -4.02 1.58
N ARG A 57 -4.32 -3.73 2.69
CA ARG A 57 -3.96 -4.27 4.01
C ARG A 57 -4.16 -5.78 4.08
N ILE A 58 -5.22 -6.30 3.46
CA ILE A 58 -5.46 -7.75 3.38
C ILE A 58 -4.34 -8.42 2.57
N LEU A 59 -3.96 -7.85 1.43
CA LEU A 59 -2.85 -8.35 0.60
C LEU A 59 -1.53 -8.33 1.36
N LEU A 60 -1.20 -7.20 1.97
CA LEU A 60 0.01 -7.04 2.77
C LEU A 60 0.09 -8.09 3.90
N ASN A 61 -1.01 -8.31 4.62
CA ASN A 61 -1.04 -9.30 5.68
C ASN A 61 -0.82 -10.74 5.15
N ARG A 62 -1.36 -11.07 3.97
CA ARG A 62 -1.12 -12.37 3.32
C ARG A 62 0.33 -12.52 2.86
N LEU A 63 0.90 -11.47 2.26
CA LEU A 63 2.27 -11.48 1.76
C LEU A 63 3.31 -11.49 2.89
N ASN A 64 3.05 -10.80 4.00
CA ASN A 64 4.00 -10.67 5.10
C ASN A 64 4.44 -12.03 5.67
N GLY A 65 3.56 -13.03 5.71
CA GLY A 65 3.94 -14.39 6.11
C GLY A 65 5.02 -14.98 5.19
N HIS A 66 4.86 -14.80 3.88
CA HIS A 66 5.82 -15.31 2.88
C HIS A 66 7.10 -14.47 2.80
N ILE A 67 6.97 -13.13 2.90
CA ILE A 67 8.12 -12.21 2.83
C ILE A 67 9.04 -12.44 4.02
N TYR A 68 8.50 -12.59 5.23
CA TYR A 68 9.32 -12.84 6.42
C TYR A 68 10.09 -14.16 6.29
N THR A 69 9.42 -15.25 5.89
CA THR A 69 10.08 -16.54 5.66
C THR A 69 11.16 -16.45 4.58
N THR A 70 10.85 -15.85 3.43
CA THR A 70 11.81 -15.66 2.33
C THR A 70 13.01 -14.84 2.77
N PHE A 71 12.79 -13.76 3.54
CA PHE A 71 13.87 -12.93 4.07
C PHE A 71 14.77 -13.70 5.05
N VAL A 72 14.17 -14.51 5.94
CA VAL A 72 14.92 -15.39 6.86
C VAL A 72 15.75 -16.42 6.09
N ASP A 73 15.17 -17.04 5.07
CA ASP A 73 15.87 -18.06 4.26
C ASP A 73 17.00 -17.44 3.44
N LEU A 74 16.78 -16.26 2.85
CA LEU A 74 17.83 -15.50 2.16
C LEU A 74 18.96 -15.08 3.12
N LYS A 75 18.63 -14.67 4.34
CA LYS A 75 19.63 -14.34 5.36
C LYS A 75 20.46 -15.57 5.72
N LYS A 76 19.83 -16.73 5.96
CA LYS A 76 20.53 -18.00 6.20
C LYS A 76 21.43 -18.38 5.02
N ALA A 77 20.93 -18.28 3.80
CA ALA A 77 21.71 -18.58 2.60
C ALA A 77 22.92 -17.66 2.47
N PHE A 78 22.77 -16.36 2.75
CA PHE A 78 23.87 -15.41 2.77
C PHE A 78 24.89 -15.72 3.88
N ASP A 79 24.43 -16.08 5.08
CA ASP A 79 25.31 -16.45 6.19
C ASP A 79 26.09 -17.75 5.88
N LEU A 80 25.50 -18.69 5.14
CA LEU A 80 26.16 -19.90 4.65
C LEU A 80 27.22 -19.64 3.56
N VAL A 81 27.05 -18.61 2.74
CA VAL A 81 28.00 -18.22 1.69
C VAL A 81 29.21 -17.48 2.26
N ASN A 82 29.06 -16.73 3.35
CA ASN A 82 30.17 -15.98 3.96
C ASN A 82 31.05 -16.81 4.92
N TRP A 83 30.75 -18.10 5.08
CA TRP A 83 31.54 -19.03 5.89
C TRP A 83 32.36 -20.03 5.05
N ALA A 84 32.36 -19.87 3.72
CA ALA A 84 33.28 -20.56 2.80
C ALA A 84 34.40 -19.62 2.37
#